data_AF-A0AAJ2G563-F1
#
_entry.id   AF-A0AAJ2G563-F1
#
_cell.length_a   1.000
_cell.length_b   1.000
_cell.length_c   1.000
_cell.angle_alpha   90.00
_cell.angle_beta   90.00
_cell.angle_gamma   90.00
#
_symmetry.space_group_name_H-M   'P 1'
#
loop_
_entity.id
_entity.type
_entity.pdbx_description
1 polymer ?
#
loop_
_entity_poly.entity_id
_entity_poly.type
_entity_poly.pdbx_seq_one_letter_code
_entity_poly.pdbx_strand_id
1 'polypeptide(L)'
;MKKNSLLTAVAVLALLSCDKDKTEPASGTQCIPAVYLTQYCPTKTETHLVRLLKPTSYATRLSSDSQGEFYVAAVINLPKSLIKRDTVFQLQFHYDPEAERQNKATGYCNANIAPAKMVVYDGVSGVECP
;
A
#
# COMPACT_ATOMS: atom_id res chain seq x y z
N MET A 1 -42.42 -36.50 50.33
CA MET A 1 -41.83 -35.42 51.16
C MET A 1 -40.56 -34.92 50.47
N LYS A 2 -40.47 -33.59 50.22
CA LYS A 2 -39.26 -32.72 50.25
C LYS A 2 -37.91 -33.38 49.89
N LYS A 3 -37.11 -32.92 48.90
CA LYS A 3 -36.72 -31.56 48.52
C LYS A 3 -35.72 -31.65 47.33
N ASN A 4 -35.71 -30.62 46.48
CA ASN A 4 -34.54 -29.98 45.84
C ASN A 4 -33.82 -30.79 44.73
N SER A 5 -33.25 -30.20 43.67
CA SER A 5 -32.89 -28.81 43.38
C SER A 5 -32.82 -28.61 41.86
N LEU A 6 -33.20 -27.42 41.40
CA LEU A 6 -33.00 -26.94 40.04
C LEU A 6 -31.50 -26.97 39.68
N LEU A 7 -31.14 -27.67 38.60
CA LEU A 7 -29.84 -27.52 37.95
C LEU A 7 -29.97 -26.39 36.92
N THR A 8 -29.53 -25.22 37.37
CA THR A 8 -29.41 -23.97 36.61
C THR A 8 -28.52 -24.17 35.39
N ALA A 9 -29.04 -23.81 34.23
CA ALA A 9 -28.31 -23.68 32.98
C ALA A 9 -27.15 -22.69 33.15
N VAL A 10 -25.91 -23.17 33.02
CA VAL A 10 -24.74 -22.31 32.88
C VAL A 10 -24.41 -22.25 31.39
N ALA A 11 -25.02 -21.28 30.72
CA ALA A 11 -24.65 -20.90 29.36
C ALA A 11 -23.28 -20.20 29.42
N VAL A 12 -22.22 -20.95 29.16
CA VAL A 12 -20.88 -20.39 28.91
C VAL A 12 -20.88 -19.86 27.47
N LEU A 13 -21.39 -18.63 27.28
CA LEU A 13 -21.20 -17.82 26.06
C LEU A 13 -20.39 -16.58 26.40
N ALA A 14 -19.17 -16.81 26.84
CA ALA A 14 -18.07 -15.87 26.79
C ALA A 14 -16.86 -16.79 26.61
N LEU A 15 -16.15 -16.83 25.49
CA LEU A 15 -15.40 -15.73 24.92
C LEU A 15 -15.09 -16.12 23.46
N LEU A 16 -15.94 -15.73 22.52
CA LEU A 16 -15.45 -15.53 21.15
C LEU A 16 -14.73 -14.18 21.18
N SER A 17 -13.50 -14.17 21.69
CA SER A 17 -12.56 -13.09 21.38
C SER A 17 -12.36 -13.13 19.88
N CYS A 18 -13.18 -12.39 19.15
CA CYS A 18 -12.82 -11.94 17.82
C CYS A 18 -11.57 -11.09 18.01
N ASP A 19 -10.40 -11.70 17.85
CA ASP A 19 -9.24 -11.00 17.31
C ASP A 19 -9.68 -10.47 15.95
N LYS A 20 -10.30 -9.29 15.96
CA LYS A 20 -10.41 -8.46 14.77
C LYS A 20 -8.96 -8.17 14.41
N ASP A 21 -8.46 -8.93 13.45
CA ASP A 21 -7.31 -8.55 12.64
C ASP A 21 -7.38 -7.04 12.47
N LYS A 22 -6.43 -6.34 13.09
CA LYS A 22 -6.30 -4.89 12.97
C LYS A 22 -5.72 -4.63 11.58
N THR A 23 -6.52 -4.91 10.56
CA THR A 23 -6.23 -4.45 9.21
C THR A 23 -6.31 -2.94 9.29
N GLU A 24 -5.14 -2.30 9.21
CA GLU A 24 -5.08 -0.85 9.12
C GLU A 24 -5.97 -0.41 7.94
N PRO A 25 -6.83 0.62 8.13
CA PRO A 25 -7.74 1.03 7.08
C PRO A 25 -6.95 1.59 5.89
N ALA A 26 -7.44 1.32 4.68
CA ALA A 26 -6.94 1.98 3.49
C ALA A 26 -7.01 3.51 3.66
N SER A 27 -5.98 4.22 3.18
CA SER A 27 -5.99 5.68 3.21
C SER A 27 -7.02 6.24 2.23
N GLY A 28 -7.36 7.52 2.39
CA GLY A 28 -8.01 8.25 1.30
C GLY A 28 -7.10 8.35 0.06
N THR A 29 -7.71 8.61 -1.09
CA THR A 29 -7.00 8.87 -2.35
C THR A 29 -6.18 10.15 -2.24
N GLN A 30 -4.92 10.09 -2.67
CA GLN A 30 -4.01 11.20 -2.87
C GLN A 30 -3.80 11.45 -4.35
N CYS A 31 -3.43 12.69 -4.68
CA CYS A 31 -3.04 13.11 -6.02
C CYS A 31 -1.62 13.70 -5.93
N ILE A 32 -0.65 13.10 -6.62
CA ILE A 32 0.73 13.60 -6.65
C ILE A 32 1.30 13.51 -8.08
N PRO A 33 1.96 14.57 -8.58
CA PRO A 33 2.69 14.47 -9.85
C PRO A 33 3.82 13.45 -9.74
N ALA A 34 3.89 12.53 -10.69
CA ALA A 34 4.82 11.41 -10.68
C ALA A 34 5.48 11.20 -12.04
N VAL A 35 6.64 10.55 -12.02
CA VAL A 35 7.37 10.11 -13.23
C VAL A 35 7.62 8.61 -13.13
N TYR A 36 7.34 7.89 -14.21
CA TYR A 36 7.66 6.47 -14.29
C TYR A 36 9.18 6.27 -14.34
N LEU A 37 9.71 5.38 -13.49
CA LEU A 37 11.11 5.01 -13.48
C LEU A 37 11.33 3.68 -14.22
N THR A 38 10.72 2.62 -13.70
CA THR A 38 10.95 1.26 -14.15
C THR A 38 9.87 0.31 -13.67
N GLN A 39 9.82 -0.90 -14.24
CA GLN A 39 9.09 -2.00 -13.63
C GLN A 39 9.72 -2.29 -12.26
N TYR A 40 8.87 -2.49 -11.26
CA TYR A 40 9.34 -2.85 -9.93
C TYR A 40 9.76 -4.32 -9.88
N CYS A 41 10.22 -4.75 -8.71
CA CYS A 41 10.57 -6.13 -8.42
C CYS A 41 9.46 -7.13 -8.83
N PRO A 42 9.83 -8.40 -9.12
CA PRO A 42 8.84 -9.46 -9.26
C PRO A 42 7.95 -9.52 -8.03
N THR A 43 6.65 -9.35 -8.25
CA THR A 43 5.60 -9.26 -7.24
C THR A 43 4.40 -10.05 -7.73
N LYS A 44 3.43 -10.32 -6.85
CA LYS A 44 2.23 -11.12 -7.21
C LYS A 44 1.42 -10.44 -8.32
N THR A 45 1.35 -9.11 -8.29
CA THR A 45 0.71 -8.28 -9.30
C THR A 45 1.74 -7.38 -9.98
N GLU A 46 1.54 -7.10 -11.26
CA GLU A 46 2.42 -6.16 -11.99
C GLU A 46 2.49 -4.81 -11.26
N THR A 47 3.72 -4.46 -10.86
CA THR A 47 4.01 -3.30 -10.03
C THR A 47 5.09 -2.48 -10.69
N HIS A 48 4.95 -1.16 -10.64
CA HIS A 48 5.87 -0.22 -11.29
C HIS A 48 6.44 0.77 -10.29
N LEU A 49 7.72 1.07 -10.39
CA LEU A 49 8.37 2.08 -9.57
C LEU A 49 8.19 3.45 -10.21
N VAL A 50 7.68 4.40 -9.44
CA VAL A 50 7.54 5.79 -9.84
C VAL A 50 8.30 6.69 -8.86
N ARG A 51 8.79 7.82 -9.37
CA ARG A 51 9.26 8.94 -8.55
C ARG A 51 8.09 9.87 -8.31
N LEU A 52 7.76 10.12 -7.05
CA LEU A 52 6.81 11.15 -6.66
C LEU A 52 7.53 12.49 -6.57
N LEU A 53 6.98 13.51 -7.22
CA LEU A 53 7.56 14.86 -7.29
C LEU A 53 7.15 15.74 -6.10
N LYS A 54 6.33 15.23 -5.18
CA LYS A 54 6.01 15.85 -3.88
C LYS A 54 6.21 14.83 -2.75
N PRO A 55 6.60 15.29 -1.54
CA PRO A 55 6.70 14.43 -0.36
C PRO A 55 5.35 13.81 0.04
N THR A 56 5.36 12.59 0.54
CA THR A 56 4.21 11.92 1.16
C THR A 56 4.66 10.85 2.14
N SER A 57 3.85 10.57 3.16
CA SER A 57 4.08 9.48 4.11
C SER A 57 3.96 8.08 3.48
N TYR A 58 3.40 7.98 2.28
CA TYR A 58 3.19 6.72 1.55
C TYR A 58 4.25 6.46 0.48
N ALA A 59 5.36 7.19 0.54
CA ALA A 59 6.54 6.95 -0.27
C ALA A 59 7.72 6.54 0.60
N THR A 60 8.67 5.84 -0.01
CA THR A 60 10.01 5.72 0.56
C THR A 60 10.82 6.94 0.16
N ARG A 61 11.34 7.64 1.17
CA ARG A 61 12.36 8.67 1.00
C ARG A 61 13.73 8.01 0.77
N LEU A 62 14.37 8.34 -0.33
CA LEU A 62 15.72 7.93 -0.68
C LEU A 62 16.61 9.16 -0.83
N SER A 63 17.92 8.97 -0.68
CA SER A 63 18.92 10.01 -0.86
C SER A 63 20.05 9.48 -1.72
N SER A 64 20.49 10.28 -2.68
CA SER A 64 21.65 9.99 -3.52
C SER A 64 22.53 11.23 -3.63
N ASP A 65 23.84 11.05 -3.60
CA ASP A 65 24.81 12.15 -3.66
C ASP A 65 24.66 13.02 -4.93
N SER A 66 24.16 12.44 -6.03
CA SER A 66 24.03 13.12 -7.32
C SER A 66 22.64 13.75 -7.57
N GLN A 67 21.59 13.25 -6.91
CA GLN A 67 20.20 13.67 -7.17
C GLN A 67 19.53 14.31 -5.95
N GLY A 68 20.21 14.34 -4.81
CA GLY A 68 19.64 14.78 -3.54
C GLY A 68 18.58 13.81 -3.03
N GLU A 69 17.63 14.34 -2.27
CA GLU A 69 16.50 13.59 -1.72
C GLU A 69 15.41 13.40 -2.78
N PHE A 70 14.84 12.20 -2.85
CA PHE A 70 13.71 11.89 -3.72
C PHE A 70 12.79 10.85 -3.10
N TYR A 71 11.54 10.84 -3.56
CA TYR A 71 10.49 9.97 -3.02
C TYR A 71 10.07 8.97 -4.09
N VAL A 72 10.04 7.69 -3.73
CA VAL A 72 9.62 6.60 -4.63
C VAL A 72 8.49 5.81 -4.04
N ALA A 73 7.61 5.32 -4.91
CA ALA A 73 6.55 4.40 -4.56
C ALA A 73 6.43 3.30 -5.62
N ALA A 74 6.09 2.10 -5.17
CA ALA A 74 5.78 0.97 -6.03
C ALA A 74 4.26 0.93 -6.26
N VAL A 75 3.82 1.27 -7.46
CA VAL A 75 2.41 1.40 -7.83
C VAL A 75 1.89 0.08 -8.37
N ILE A 76 0.92 -0.50 -7.67
CA ILE A 76 0.21 -1.71 -8.07
C ILE A 76 -0.82 -1.33 -9.15
N ASN A 77 -0.90 -2.12 -10.23
CA ASN A 77 -1.87 -1.94 -11.33
C ASN A 77 -1.74 -0.61 -12.09
N LEU A 78 -0.54 -0.05 -12.24
CA LEU A 78 -0.33 1.11 -13.10
C LEU A 78 -0.63 0.75 -14.58
N PRO A 79 -1.53 1.46 -15.28
CA PRO A 79 -1.87 1.12 -16.65
C PRO A 79 -0.72 1.38 -17.62
N LYS A 80 -0.59 0.51 -18.63
CA LYS A 80 0.49 0.57 -19.64
C LYS A 80 0.57 1.90 -20.41
N SER A 81 -0.55 2.61 -20.53
CA SER A 81 -0.60 3.94 -21.15
C SER A 81 0.27 4.99 -20.44
N LEU A 82 0.54 4.79 -19.14
CA LEU A 82 1.36 5.66 -18.30
C LEU A 82 2.82 5.18 -18.16
N ILE A 83 3.16 4.02 -18.72
CA ILE A 83 4.54 3.49 -18.75
C ILE A 83 5.31 4.18 -19.88
N LYS A 84 5.60 5.47 -19.67
CA LYS A 84 6.38 6.30 -20.58
C LYS A 84 7.47 6.98 -19.77
N ARG A 85 8.72 6.77 -20.18
CA ARG A 85 9.86 7.46 -19.56
C ARG A 85 9.72 8.97 -19.75
N ASP A 86 10.21 9.72 -18.78
CA ASP A 86 10.33 11.18 -18.82
C ASP A 86 9.03 11.98 -19.01
N THR A 87 7.87 11.34 -18.76
CA THR A 87 6.57 12.01 -18.78
C THR A 87 6.04 12.16 -17.36
N VAL A 88 5.69 13.39 -16.98
CA VAL A 88 5.00 13.66 -15.72
C VAL A 88 3.51 13.37 -15.88
N PHE A 89 2.92 12.65 -14.94
CA PHE A 89 1.48 12.44 -14.87
C PHE A 89 0.95 12.66 -13.45
N GLN A 90 -0.31 13.06 -13.35
CA GLN A 90 -0.97 13.41 -12.09
C GLN A 90 -1.54 12.14 -11.43
N LEU A 91 -0.68 11.36 -10.76
CA LEU A 91 -1.05 10.06 -10.21
C LEU A 91 -2.04 10.19 -9.07
N GLN A 92 -3.18 9.50 -9.18
CA GLN A 92 -4.10 9.27 -8.08
C GLN A 92 -3.88 7.87 -7.50
N PHE A 93 -3.75 7.78 -6.19
CA PHE A 93 -3.49 6.51 -5.50
C PHE A 93 -3.98 6.53 -4.05
N HIS A 94 -4.20 5.35 -3.49
CA HIS A 94 -4.36 5.17 -2.05
C HIS A 94 -3.35 4.16 -1.50
N TYR A 95 -3.13 4.22 -0.19
CA TYR A 95 -2.40 3.21 0.52
C TYR A 95 -3.35 2.13 1.02
N ASP A 96 -3.06 0.87 0.69
CA ASP A 96 -3.75 -0.29 1.23
C ASP A 96 -2.69 -1.24 1.82
N PRO A 97 -2.63 -1.40 3.16
CA PRO A 97 -1.64 -2.23 3.84
C PRO A 97 -1.80 -3.72 3.49
N GLU A 98 -3.02 -4.17 3.16
CA GLU A 98 -3.24 -5.55 2.74
C GLU A 98 -2.73 -5.75 1.31
N ALA A 99 -3.01 -4.81 0.40
CA ALA A 99 -2.48 -4.85 -0.96
C ALA A 99 -0.94 -4.83 -0.95
N GLU A 100 -0.32 -4.00 -0.12
CA GLU A 100 1.13 -3.99 0.08
C GLU A 100 1.62 -5.34 0.62
N ARG A 101 1.00 -5.89 1.66
CA ARG A 101 1.39 -7.18 2.25
C ARG A 101 1.34 -8.32 1.22
N GLN A 102 0.30 -8.36 0.40
CA GLN A 102 0.10 -9.39 -0.62
C GLN A 102 1.04 -9.25 -1.82
N ASN A 103 1.50 -8.03 -2.12
CA ASN A 103 2.35 -7.74 -3.27
C ASN A 103 3.79 -7.46 -2.89
N LYS A 104 4.15 -7.53 -1.60
CA LYS A 104 5.48 -7.22 -1.12
C LYS A 104 6.53 -8.07 -1.84
N ALA A 105 7.51 -7.39 -2.45
CA ALA A 105 8.64 -8.07 -3.07
C ALA A 105 9.43 -8.85 -2.01
N THR A 106 9.75 -10.11 -2.31
CA THR A 106 10.56 -10.98 -1.44
C THR A 106 11.99 -11.09 -1.95
N GLY A 107 12.94 -11.37 -1.04
CA GLY A 107 14.33 -11.64 -1.39
C GLY A 107 15.18 -10.42 -1.78
N TYR A 108 16.17 -10.65 -2.66
CA TYR A 108 17.25 -9.71 -2.98
C TYR A 108 16.77 -8.34 -3.51
N CYS A 109 15.63 -8.31 -4.19
CA CYS A 109 15.14 -7.12 -4.87
C CYS A 109 14.67 -6.03 -3.89
N ASN A 110 13.97 -6.43 -2.82
CA ASN A 110 13.53 -5.51 -1.75
C ASN A 110 14.72 -4.94 -0.97
N ALA A 111 15.78 -5.74 -0.78
CA ALA A 111 16.96 -5.33 -0.02
C ALA A 111 17.91 -4.39 -0.79
N ASN A 112 17.93 -4.44 -2.13
CA ASN A 112 19.00 -3.78 -2.91
C ASN A 112 18.53 -2.87 -4.05
N ILE A 113 17.30 -3.02 -4.57
CA ILE A 113 16.88 -2.29 -5.80
C ILE A 113 16.04 -1.04 -5.49
N ALA A 114 15.36 -1.01 -4.33
CA ALA A 114 14.85 0.16 -3.61
C ALA A 114 13.71 -0.34 -2.73
N PRO A 115 13.84 -0.36 -1.39
CA PRO A 115 12.71 -0.71 -0.54
C PRO A 115 11.62 0.36 -0.71
N ALA A 116 10.63 0.12 -1.58
CA ALA A 116 9.59 1.09 -1.88
C ALA A 116 8.29 0.71 -1.16
N LYS A 117 7.66 1.68 -0.49
CA LYS A 117 6.26 1.55 -0.06
C LYS A 117 5.39 1.29 -1.28
N MET A 118 4.40 0.40 -1.11
CA MET A 118 3.47 0.06 -2.17
C MET A 118 2.15 0.84 -2.06
N VAL A 119 1.65 1.34 -3.18
CA VAL A 119 0.39 2.07 -3.28
C VAL A 119 -0.46 1.51 -4.41
N VAL A 120 -1.78 1.65 -4.31
CA VAL A 120 -2.73 1.15 -5.31
C VAL A 120 -3.13 2.29 -6.22
N TYR A 121 -3.05 2.05 -7.54
CA TYR A 121 -3.48 3.01 -8.54
C TYR A 121 -5.00 3.21 -8.51
N ASP A 122 -5.43 4.47 -8.39
CA ASP A 122 -6.84 4.88 -8.48
C ASP A 122 -7.16 5.57 -9.82
N GLY A 123 -6.16 6.20 -10.45
CA GLY A 123 -6.42 7.00 -11.64
C GLY A 123 -5.30 7.96 -12.02
N VAL A 124 -5.60 8.78 -13.02
CA VAL A 124 -4.85 10.01 -13.33
C VAL A 124 -5.81 11.18 -13.28
N SER A 125 -5.41 12.25 -12.60
CA SER A 125 -6.17 13.49 -12.57
C SER A 125 -6.06 14.20 -13.92
N GLY A 126 -7.19 14.69 -14.44
CA GLY A 126 -7.23 15.58 -15.61
C GLY A 126 -6.82 17.02 -15.30
N VAL A 127 -6.67 17.36 -14.02
CA VAL A 127 -6.17 18.65 -13.53
C VAL A 127 -4.88 18.45 -12.73
N GLU A 128 -4.10 19.51 -12.58
CA GLU A 128 -2.87 19.48 -11.78
C GLU A 128 -3.18 19.11 -10.32
N CYS A 129 -2.42 18.17 -9.76
CA CYS A 129 -2.57 17.82 -8.35
C CYS A 129 -2.16 19.02 -7.46
N PRO A 130 -2.90 19.27 -6.37
CA PRO A 130 -2.60 20.36 -5.42
C PRO A 130 -1.19 20.23 -4.84
#